data_AF-A0A521S286-F1
#
_entry.id   AF-A0A521S286-F1
#
_cell.length_a   1.000
_cell.length_b   1.000
_cell.length_c   1.000
_cell.angle_alpha   90.00
_cell.angle_beta   90.00
_cell.angle_gamma   90.00
#
_symmetry.space_group_name_H-M   'P 1'
#
loop_
_entity.id
_entity.type
_entity.pdbx_description
1 polymer ?
#
loop_
_entity_poly.entity_id
_entity_poly.type
_entity_poly.pdbx_seq_one_letter_code
_entity_poly.pdbx_strand_id
1 'polypeptide(L)'
;MPDHDAALDQLIVRLKTRAADPERRADVIVDAFSASARTMDLGSLLGMGRSVAGSLNQLLGEIRTTGMPSPQSRATADAVAAAMGTPANPTLAAPATPGDVDAVEAELGGRLPTALRRAYLEVADGGFGPGAGLLPLSAALAIYRDYRAESPGPRRSSWPAVLLPLTEREPGHYCVEVPGGRVLDWDPEDLREHSSEAAWQRSFSEVAATAEAWLTAWVGSRTQAEETADMLARSQVEEARRSRAAIAAMTPEQRAKMGLPEIGWERVVWGGIGLDEGEPGG
;
A
#
# COMPACT_ATOMS: atom_id res chain seq x y z
N MET A 1 8.76 -31.82 11.89
CA MET A 1 9.85 -30.92 11.47
C MET A 1 10.04 -30.86 9.96
N PRO A 2 10.14 -31.96 9.18
CA PRO A 2 10.33 -31.85 7.72
C PRO A 2 9.20 -31.10 6.99
N ASP A 3 7.98 -31.13 7.55
CA ASP A 3 6.81 -30.44 6.99
C ASP A 3 6.88 -28.91 7.14
N HIS A 4 7.53 -28.42 8.20
CA HIS A 4 7.69 -26.97 8.43
C HIS A 4 8.74 -26.38 7.50
N ASP A 5 9.88 -27.06 7.32
CA ASP A 5 10.92 -26.61 6.40
C ASP A 5 10.39 -26.56 4.95
N ALA A 6 9.59 -27.56 4.56
CA ALA A 6 8.92 -27.59 3.26
C ALA A 6 7.89 -26.45 3.10
N ALA A 7 7.10 -26.16 4.14
CA ALA A 7 6.18 -25.03 4.13
C ALA A 7 6.93 -23.69 4.00
N LEU A 8 8.06 -23.57 4.69
CA LEU A 8 8.90 -22.38 4.62
C LEU A 8 9.55 -22.20 3.25
N ASP A 9 10.03 -23.28 2.63
CA ASP A 9 10.53 -23.25 1.26
C ASP A 9 9.45 -22.78 0.27
N GLN A 10 8.23 -23.29 0.40
CA GLN A 10 7.09 -22.84 -0.41
C GLN A 10 6.78 -21.36 -0.18
N LEU A 11 6.85 -20.88 1.06
CA LEU A 11 6.70 -19.46 1.37
C LEU A 11 7.75 -18.62 0.65
N ILE A 12 9.04 -18.99 0.74
CA ILE A 12 10.12 -18.24 0.07
C ILE A 12 9.93 -18.21 -1.46
N VAL A 13 9.51 -19.33 -2.07
CA VAL A 13 9.19 -19.37 -3.51
C VAL A 13 8.08 -18.37 -3.85
N ARG A 14 6.98 -18.38 -3.09
CA ARG A 14 5.85 -17.46 -3.30
C ARG A 14 6.26 -15.99 -3.10
N LEU A 15 7.09 -15.71 -2.09
CA LEU A 15 7.64 -14.37 -1.85
C LEU A 15 8.49 -13.91 -3.03
N LYS A 16 9.39 -14.75 -3.55
CA LYS A 16 10.18 -14.44 -4.77
C LYS A 16 9.29 -14.15 -5.96
N THR A 17 8.27 -14.98 -6.21
CA THR A 17 7.33 -14.77 -7.31
C THR A 17 6.59 -13.45 -7.18
N ARG A 18 6.06 -13.12 -5.99
CA ARG A 18 5.33 -11.87 -5.78
C ARG A 18 6.25 -10.64 -5.79
N ALA A 19 7.45 -10.73 -5.20
CA ALA A 19 8.42 -9.64 -5.16
C ALA A 19 9.00 -9.30 -6.55
N ALA A 20 9.06 -10.29 -7.46
CA ALA A 20 9.48 -10.08 -8.84
C ALA A 20 8.44 -9.34 -9.69
N ASP A 21 7.19 -9.23 -9.23
CA ASP A 21 6.12 -8.51 -9.89
C ASP A 21 6.06 -7.06 -9.38
N PRO A 22 6.42 -6.07 -10.22
CA PRO A 22 6.40 -4.67 -9.83
C PRO A 22 5.09 -4.16 -9.23
N GLU A 23 3.97 -4.67 -9.70
CA GLU A 23 2.63 -4.22 -9.31
C GLU A 23 2.11 -4.93 -8.06
N ARG A 24 2.79 -6.01 -7.63
CA ARG A 24 2.34 -6.87 -6.52
C ARG A 24 3.36 -7.02 -5.39
N ARG A 25 4.60 -6.54 -5.58
CA ARG A 25 5.67 -6.67 -4.60
C ARG A 25 5.37 -5.97 -3.28
N ALA A 26 4.51 -4.95 -3.27
CA ALA A 26 4.04 -4.24 -2.08
C ALA A 26 2.53 -3.96 -2.18
N ASP A 27 1.86 -3.69 -1.05
CA ASP A 27 0.42 -3.37 -1.04
C ASP A 27 0.15 -1.92 -1.47
N VAL A 28 1.07 -1.03 -1.13
CA VAL A 28 1.03 0.40 -1.45
C VAL A 28 2.14 0.68 -2.46
N ILE A 29 1.73 1.04 -3.67
CA ILE A 29 2.65 1.57 -4.67
C ILE A 29 2.93 3.02 -4.30
N VAL A 30 4.14 3.28 -3.81
CA VAL A 30 4.62 4.65 -3.62
C VAL A 30 4.80 5.25 -5.01
N ASP A 31 4.17 6.38 -5.29
CA ASP A 31 4.34 7.07 -6.57
C ASP A 31 5.72 7.75 -6.66
N ALA A 32 6.20 7.97 -7.88
CA ALA A 32 7.52 8.52 -8.18
C ALA A 32 7.72 9.90 -7.55
N PHE A 33 6.64 10.69 -7.43
CA PHE A 33 6.68 11.99 -6.78
C PHE A 33 6.89 11.86 -5.27
N SER A 34 6.14 11.01 -4.59
CA SER A 34 6.26 10.72 -3.16
C SER A 34 7.63 10.13 -2.81
N ALA A 35 8.12 9.18 -3.61
CA ALA A 35 9.46 8.63 -3.44
C ALA A 35 10.55 9.70 -3.62
N SER A 36 10.40 10.59 -4.60
CA SER A 36 11.33 11.70 -4.81
C SER A 36 11.29 12.68 -3.64
N ALA A 37 10.10 13.05 -3.16
CA ALA A 37 9.91 13.98 -2.05
C ALA A 37 10.58 13.51 -0.76
N ARG A 38 10.57 12.19 -0.47
CA ARG A 38 11.22 11.58 0.71
C ARG A 38 12.75 11.71 0.72
N THR A 39 13.37 11.90 -0.45
CA THR A 39 14.83 12.04 -0.57
C THR A 39 15.31 13.49 -0.66
N MET A 40 14.38 14.44 -0.74
CA MET A 40 14.69 15.87 -0.86
C MET A 40 14.90 16.49 0.52
N ASP A 41 15.81 17.48 0.58
CA ASP A 41 15.89 18.36 1.73
C ASP A 41 14.67 19.30 1.81
N LEU A 42 14.42 19.86 3.00
CA LEU A 42 13.26 20.73 3.26
C LEU A 42 13.24 21.97 2.34
N GLY A 43 14.39 22.52 1.96
CA GLY A 43 14.49 23.67 1.06
C GLY A 43 14.06 23.31 -0.36
N SER A 44 14.51 22.16 -0.86
CA SER A 44 14.11 21.59 -2.15
C SER A 44 12.61 21.26 -2.18
N LEU A 45 12.07 20.68 -1.10
CA LEU A 45 10.65 20.34 -0.97
C LEU A 45 9.76 21.59 -0.94
N LEU A 46 10.15 22.63 -0.20
CA LEU A 46 9.44 23.93 -0.20
C LEU A 46 9.51 24.62 -1.57
N GLY A 47 10.64 24.50 -2.27
CA GLY A 47 10.80 25.02 -3.63
C GLY A 47 9.85 24.33 -4.61
N MET A 48 9.80 23.00 -4.57
CA MET A 48 8.88 22.19 -5.38
C MET A 48 7.42 22.51 -5.06
N GLY A 49 7.05 22.60 -3.77
CA GLY A 49 5.69 22.94 -3.34
C GLY A 49 5.24 24.31 -3.84
N ARG A 50 6.11 25.32 -3.80
CA ARG A 50 5.82 26.66 -4.37
C ARG A 50 5.64 26.62 -5.88
N SER A 51 6.44 25.81 -6.58
CA SER A 51 6.33 25.63 -8.03
C SER A 51 4.98 25.03 -8.41
N VAL A 52 4.59 23.91 -7.79
CA VAL A 52 3.31 23.23 -8.05
C VAL A 52 2.13 24.13 -7.71
N ALA A 53 2.16 24.81 -6.56
CA ALA A 53 1.12 25.77 -6.17
C ALA A 53 1.01 26.94 -7.16
N GLY A 54 2.14 27.43 -7.68
CA GLY A 54 2.18 28.45 -8.72
C GLY A 54 1.48 27.99 -10.01
N SER A 55 1.79 26.78 -10.48
CA SER A 55 1.17 26.20 -11.68
C SER A 55 -0.33 25.97 -11.52
N LEU A 56 -0.79 25.50 -10.35
CA LEU A 56 -2.22 25.32 -10.05
C LEU A 56 -2.97 26.66 -9.99
N ASN A 57 -2.37 27.68 -9.36
CA ASN A 57 -2.97 29.02 -9.32
C ASN A 57 -3.08 29.64 -10.71
N GLN A 58 -2.07 29.43 -11.57
CA GLN A 58 -2.11 29.86 -12.96
C GLN A 58 -3.24 29.17 -13.73
N LEU A 59 -3.35 27.83 -13.61
CA LEU A 59 -4.40 27.05 -14.28
C LEU A 59 -5.81 27.49 -13.85
N LEU A 60 -6.03 27.69 -12.54
CA LEU A 60 -7.30 28.19 -12.01
C LEU A 60 -7.60 29.62 -12.46
N GLY A 61 -6.57 30.46 -12.57
CA GLY A 61 -6.68 31.82 -13.10
C GLY A 61 -7.12 31.83 -14.58
N GLU A 62 -6.53 30.96 -15.40
CA GLU A 62 -6.90 30.81 -16.81
C GLU A 62 -8.35 30.31 -16.95
N ILE A 63 -8.74 29.26 -16.23
CA ILE A 63 -10.12 28.76 -16.24
C ILE A 63 -11.12 29.85 -15.87
N ARG A 64 -10.82 30.67 -14.86
CA ARG A 64 -11.69 31.78 -14.43
C ARG A 64 -11.79 32.91 -15.45
N THR A 65 -10.74 33.16 -16.23
CA THR A 65 -10.66 34.31 -17.13
C THR A 65 -11.07 33.99 -18.55
N THR A 66 -10.67 32.84 -19.09
CA THR A 66 -10.90 32.45 -20.48
C THR A 66 -11.87 31.27 -20.63
N GLY A 67 -12.26 30.63 -19.52
CA GLY A 67 -13.07 29.40 -19.52
C GLY A 67 -12.32 28.15 -19.94
N MET A 68 -11.07 28.27 -20.43
CA MET A 68 -10.28 27.15 -20.96
C MET A 68 -8.80 27.32 -20.59
N PRO A 69 -8.16 26.32 -19.97
CA PRO A 69 -6.73 26.40 -19.65
C PRO A 69 -5.89 26.38 -20.93
N SER A 70 -4.75 27.07 -20.91
CA SER A 70 -3.80 27.11 -22.01
C SER A 70 -3.19 25.72 -22.28
N PRO A 71 -2.66 25.44 -23.49
CA PRO A 71 -1.96 24.19 -23.77
C PRO A 71 -0.80 23.91 -22.80
N GLN A 72 -0.11 24.96 -22.35
CA GLN A 72 1.01 24.85 -21.42
C GLN A 72 0.55 24.50 -20.00
N SER A 73 -0.54 25.12 -19.52
CA SER A 73 -1.13 24.78 -18.22
C SER A 73 -1.67 23.35 -18.18
N ARG A 74 -2.30 22.89 -19.28
CA ARG A 74 -2.73 21.48 -19.41
C ARG A 74 -1.53 20.53 -19.41
N ALA A 75 -0.52 20.78 -20.23
CA ALA A 75 0.67 19.93 -20.28
C ALA A 75 1.38 19.85 -18.92
N THR A 76 1.43 20.95 -18.17
CA THR A 76 1.99 20.96 -16.81
C THR A 76 1.14 20.13 -15.84
N ALA A 77 -0.18 20.28 -15.89
CA ALA A 77 -1.10 19.50 -15.06
C ALA A 77 -1.02 18.00 -15.39
N ASP A 78 -0.98 17.65 -16.67
CA ASP A 78 -0.83 16.27 -17.15
C ASP A 78 0.52 15.68 -16.70
N ALA A 79 1.59 16.47 -16.72
CA ALA A 79 2.91 16.04 -16.23
C ALA A 79 2.93 15.81 -14.71
N VAL A 80 2.28 16.67 -13.93
CA VAL A 80 2.14 16.47 -12.47
C VAL A 80 1.28 15.24 -12.17
N ALA A 81 0.15 15.09 -12.87
CA ALA A 81 -0.72 13.93 -12.74
C ALA A 81 0.01 12.64 -13.15
N ALA A 82 0.78 12.66 -14.23
CA ALA A 82 1.62 11.54 -14.64
C ALA A 82 2.69 11.22 -13.59
N ALA A 83 3.34 12.23 -12.99
CA ALA A 83 4.36 12.01 -11.96
C ALA A 83 3.77 11.40 -10.67
N MET A 84 2.58 11.84 -10.26
CA MET A 84 1.85 11.29 -9.11
C MET A 84 1.18 9.93 -9.42
N GLY A 85 0.93 9.63 -10.70
CA GLY A 85 0.35 8.36 -11.14
C GLY A 85 1.38 7.32 -11.59
N THR A 86 2.65 7.70 -11.74
CA THR A 86 3.73 6.78 -12.12
C THR A 86 4.23 6.10 -10.86
N PRO A 87 4.17 4.76 -10.77
CA PRO A 87 4.82 4.01 -9.70
C PRO A 87 6.28 4.42 -9.57
N ALA A 88 6.74 4.78 -8.38
CA ALA A 88 8.16 4.71 -8.09
C ALA A 88 8.50 3.23 -8.22
N ASN A 89 9.18 2.85 -9.29
CA ASN A 89 9.51 1.46 -9.53
C ASN A 89 11.01 1.29 -9.26
N PRO A 90 11.47 1.40 -7.99
CA PRO A 90 12.84 1.05 -7.71
C PRO A 90 13.02 -0.42 -8.07
N THR A 91 14.09 -0.72 -8.77
CA THR A 91 14.56 -2.10 -8.95
C THR A 91 14.59 -2.76 -7.58
N LEU A 92 14.04 -3.97 -7.47
CA LEU A 92 14.06 -4.71 -6.21
C LEU A 92 15.50 -4.82 -5.71
N ALA A 93 15.71 -4.56 -4.42
CA ALA A 93 17.04 -4.63 -3.83
C ALA A 93 17.62 -6.05 -3.98
N ALA A 94 18.95 -6.14 -4.07
CA ALA A 94 19.59 -7.44 -3.96
C ALA A 94 19.31 -8.04 -2.56
N PRO A 95 19.29 -9.37 -2.41
CA PRO A 95 19.20 -9.99 -1.08
C PRO A 95 20.31 -9.49 -0.15
N ALA A 96 19.99 -9.39 1.13
CA ALA A 96 20.92 -8.99 2.18
C ALA A 96 22.08 -10.01 2.28
N THR A 97 23.25 -9.55 2.71
CA THR A 97 24.34 -10.48 3.01
C THR A 97 24.10 -11.15 4.38
N PRO A 98 24.66 -12.35 4.62
CA PRO A 98 24.66 -12.94 5.95
C PRO A 98 25.23 -12.01 7.04
N GLY A 99 26.25 -11.22 6.69
CA GLY A 99 26.87 -10.26 7.60
C GLY A 99 25.93 -9.13 8.02
N ASP A 100 25.08 -8.63 7.10
CA ASP A 100 24.10 -7.58 7.41
C ASP A 100 23.05 -8.10 8.41
N VAL A 101 22.56 -9.33 8.19
CA VAL A 101 21.61 -9.98 9.09
C VAL A 101 22.25 -10.23 10.46
N ASP A 102 23.46 -10.79 10.49
CA ASP A 102 24.15 -11.10 11.74
C ASP A 102 24.46 -9.83 12.55
N ALA A 103 24.72 -8.69 11.90
CA ALA A 103 24.89 -7.41 12.57
C ALA A 103 23.60 -6.92 13.26
N VAL A 104 22.45 -7.04 12.59
CA VAL A 104 21.14 -6.72 13.18
C VAL A 104 20.82 -7.64 14.36
N GLU A 105 21.04 -8.94 14.21
CA GLU A 105 20.80 -9.91 15.28
C GLU A 105 21.69 -9.67 16.50
N ALA A 106 22.96 -9.32 16.28
CA ALA A 106 23.89 -8.98 17.36
C ALA A 106 23.43 -7.75 18.13
N GLU A 107 22.89 -6.74 17.45
CA GLU A 107 22.40 -5.51 18.09
C GLU A 107 21.09 -5.71 18.87
N LEU A 108 20.20 -6.56 18.37
CA LEU A 108 18.96 -6.93 19.06
C LEU A 108 19.16 -7.98 20.16
N GLY A 109 20.32 -8.64 20.18
CA GLY A 109 20.65 -9.67 21.16
C GLY A 109 19.92 -11.01 20.92
N GLY A 110 19.44 -11.26 19.70
CA GLY A 110 18.69 -12.47 19.35
C GLY A 110 18.59 -12.69 17.84
N ARG A 111 18.32 -13.94 17.45
CA ARG A 111 18.17 -14.30 16.03
C ARG A 111 16.85 -13.79 15.47
N LEU A 112 16.87 -13.27 14.25
CA LEU A 112 15.64 -12.96 13.53
C LEU A 112 14.83 -14.24 13.34
N PRO A 113 13.49 -14.16 13.33
CA PRO A 113 12.64 -15.30 13.02
C PRO A 113 13.02 -15.91 11.68
N THR A 114 13.10 -17.25 11.59
CA THR A 114 13.66 -17.95 10.44
C THR A 114 13.03 -17.51 9.12
N ALA A 115 11.71 -17.31 9.07
CA ALA A 115 11.04 -16.82 7.86
C ALA A 115 11.49 -15.43 7.42
N LEU A 116 11.66 -14.51 8.37
CA LEU A 116 12.12 -13.15 8.08
C LEU A 116 13.60 -13.15 7.66
N ARG A 117 14.45 -13.92 8.37
CA ARG A 117 15.86 -14.09 8.01
C ARG A 117 16.01 -14.60 6.57
N ARG A 118 15.25 -15.64 6.21
CA ARG A 118 15.27 -16.19 4.84
C ARG A 118 14.71 -15.21 3.82
N ALA A 119 13.67 -14.45 4.17
CA ALA A 119 13.13 -13.42 3.29
C ALA A 119 14.20 -12.38 2.91
N TYR A 120 14.96 -11.87 3.90
CA TYR A 120 16.07 -10.94 3.63
C TYR A 120 17.23 -11.56 2.84
N LEU A 121 17.65 -12.79 3.19
CA LEU A 121 18.80 -13.45 2.56
C LEU A 121 18.52 -14.02 1.16
N GLU A 122 17.28 -14.36 0.86
CA GLU A 122 16.93 -15.07 -0.37
C GLU A 122 16.04 -14.28 -1.31
N VAL A 123 15.23 -13.33 -0.82
CA VAL A 123 14.28 -12.57 -1.64
C VAL A 123 14.88 -11.21 -2.00
N ALA A 124 15.05 -10.32 -1.01
CA ALA A 124 15.61 -8.98 -1.19
C ALA A 124 15.91 -8.30 0.16
N ASP A 125 16.84 -7.33 0.19
CA ASP A 125 17.02 -6.41 1.32
C ASP A 125 15.98 -5.28 1.32
N GLY A 126 14.71 -5.65 1.49
CA GLY A 126 13.58 -4.73 1.49
C GLY A 126 12.93 -4.47 0.12
N GLY A 127 11.95 -3.57 0.10
CA GLY A 127 11.19 -3.18 -1.10
C GLY A 127 10.12 -4.19 -1.56
N PHE A 128 9.79 -5.17 -0.71
CA PHE A 128 8.66 -6.08 -0.92
C PHE A 128 8.00 -6.41 0.42
N GLY A 129 6.72 -6.76 0.43
CA GLY A 129 5.97 -7.11 1.63
C GLY A 129 4.79 -6.16 1.91
N PRO A 130 4.18 -6.26 3.10
CA PRO A 130 3.04 -5.43 3.48
C PRO A 130 3.30 -3.92 3.40
N GLY A 131 2.24 -3.15 3.18
CA GLY A 131 2.34 -1.69 3.08
C GLY A 131 3.22 -1.26 1.91
N ALA A 132 4.22 -0.39 2.17
CA ALA A 132 5.22 0.00 1.17
C ALA A 132 6.36 -1.03 0.99
N GLY A 133 6.28 -2.17 1.68
CA GLY A 133 7.30 -3.21 1.70
C GLY A 133 8.22 -3.12 2.92
N LEU A 134 8.96 -4.22 3.14
CA LEU A 134 10.01 -4.33 4.14
C LEU A 134 11.06 -3.24 3.93
N LEU A 135 11.49 -2.64 5.02
CA LEU A 135 12.62 -1.75 5.09
C LEU A 135 13.90 -2.56 4.83
N PRO A 136 14.88 -1.98 4.12
CA PRO A 136 16.24 -2.50 4.14
C PRO A 136 16.73 -2.62 5.59
N LEU A 137 17.51 -3.66 5.90
CA LEU A 137 17.98 -3.93 7.27
C LEU A 137 18.73 -2.75 7.88
N SER A 138 19.51 -2.03 7.06
CA SER A 138 20.22 -0.83 7.50
C SER A 138 19.28 0.31 7.92
N ALA A 139 18.17 0.50 7.22
CA ALA A 139 17.15 1.50 7.55
C ALA A 139 16.36 1.09 8.79
N ALA A 140 15.93 -0.18 8.87
CA ALA A 140 15.26 -0.74 10.04
C ALA A 140 16.10 -0.55 11.32
N LEU A 141 17.41 -0.81 11.23
CA LEU A 141 18.34 -0.66 12.34
C LEU A 141 18.57 0.82 12.73
N ALA A 142 18.64 1.72 11.74
CA ALA A 142 18.73 3.16 12.00
C ALA A 142 17.50 3.66 12.78
N ILE A 143 16.29 3.32 12.33
CA ILE A 143 15.03 3.69 13.00
C ILE A 143 14.98 3.10 14.42
N TYR A 144 15.38 1.84 14.58
CA TYR A 144 15.48 1.22 15.91
C TYR A 144 16.41 2.02 16.84
N ARG A 145 17.60 2.42 16.37
CA ARG A 145 18.55 3.21 17.15
C ARG A 145 17.98 4.57 17.53
N ASP A 146 17.31 5.23 16.59
CA ASP A 146 16.66 6.52 16.82
C ASP A 146 15.57 6.40 17.89
N TYR A 147 14.71 5.37 17.82
CA TYR A 147 13.70 5.13 18.87
C TYR A 147 14.31 4.76 20.22
N ARG A 148 15.41 4.02 20.25
CA ARG A 148 16.16 3.74 21.48
C ARG A 148 16.75 5.01 22.08
N ALA A 149 17.22 5.95 21.27
CA ALA A 149 17.81 7.21 21.70
C ALA A 149 16.77 8.25 22.15
N GLU A 150 15.72 8.44 21.37
CA GLU A 150 14.69 9.45 21.61
C GLU A 150 13.71 9.02 22.71
N SER A 151 13.50 7.71 22.87
CA SER A 151 12.53 7.12 23.80
C SER A 151 11.13 7.73 23.59
N PRO A 152 10.46 7.38 22.47
CA PRO A 152 9.24 8.05 22.02
C PRO A 152 8.04 7.83 22.94
N GLY A 153 8.15 6.97 23.95
CA GLY A 153 7.10 6.73 24.92
C GLY A 153 6.91 7.88 25.92
N PRO A 154 5.76 7.90 26.63
CA PRO A 154 5.46 8.91 27.64
C PRO A 154 6.55 8.95 28.72
N ARG A 155 6.90 10.15 29.21
CA ARG A 155 7.98 10.35 30.19
C ARG A 155 9.33 9.74 29.77
N ARG A 156 9.59 9.66 28.46
CA ARG A 156 10.78 9.03 27.88
C ARG A 156 10.86 7.53 28.18
N SER A 157 9.72 6.83 28.21
CA SER A 157 9.72 5.36 28.23
C SER A 157 10.51 4.85 27.03
N SER A 158 11.47 3.96 27.32
CA SER A 158 12.41 3.48 26.32
C SER A 158 11.74 2.53 25.33
N TRP A 159 12.15 2.63 24.08
CA TRP A 159 11.77 1.65 23.06
C TRP A 159 12.21 0.23 23.47
N PRO A 160 11.38 -0.81 23.29
CA PRO A 160 11.74 -2.17 23.66
C PRO A 160 12.97 -2.65 22.90
N ALA A 161 13.96 -3.21 23.62
CA ALA A 161 15.23 -3.64 23.04
C ALA A 161 15.12 -4.78 22.02
N VAL A 162 14.00 -5.51 22.06
CA VAL A 162 13.74 -6.69 21.23
C VAL A 162 12.88 -6.38 20.01
N LEU A 163 12.48 -5.12 19.81
CA LEU A 163 11.46 -4.76 18.82
C LEU A 163 12.10 -4.02 17.63
N LEU A 164 12.14 -4.67 16.47
CA LEU A 164 12.71 -4.12 15.25
C LEU A 164 11.61 -3.62 14.30
N PRO A 165 11.61 -2.34 13.89
CA PRO A 165 10.71 -1.83 12.85
C PRO A 165 11.00 -2.52 11.50
N LEU A 166 9.95 -3.02 10.84
CA LEU A 166 10.07 -3.76 9.58
C LEU A 166 9.49 -3.02 8.38
N THR A 167 8.36 -2.35 8.52
CA THR A 167 7.71 -1.63 7.42
C THR A 167 7.14 -0.33 7.95
N GLU A 168 7.13 0.70 7.13
CA GLU A 168 6.42 1.94 7.44
C GLU A 168 4.90 1.70 7.44
N ARG A 169 4.24 2.28 8.44
CA ARG A 169 2.81 2.54 8.46
C ARG A 169 2.68 4.05 8.67
N GLU A 170 1.83 4.77 7.95
CA GLU A 170 1.70 6.22 8.17
C GLU A 170 0.55 6.53 9.14
N PRO A 171 0.84 7.04 10.36
CA PRO A 171 2.13 7.02 11.07
C PRO A 171 2.39 5.68 11.79
N GLY A 172 3.66 5.42 12.15
CA GLY A 172 4.06 4.19 12.85
C GLY A 172 4.77 3.14 12.02
N HIS A 173 4.82 1.91 12.54
CA HIS A 173 5.54 0.79 11.91
C HIS A 173 4.90 -0.55 12.28
N TYR A 174 4.92 -1.51 11.35
CA TYR A 174 4.89 -2.91 11.76
C TYR A 174 6.29 -3.30 12.23
N CYS A 175 6.37 -3.94 13.39
CA CYS A 175 7.59 -4.31 14.09
C CYS A 175 7.61 -5.82 14.36
N VAL A 176 8.79 -6.41 14.44
CA VAL A 176 8.96 -7.80 14.86
C VAL A 176 9.66 -7.89 16.21
N GLU A 177 9.13 -8.72 17.08
CA GLU A 177 9.79 -9.07 18.33
C GLU A 177 10.87 -10.13 18.10
N VAL A 178 12.06 -9.93 18.64
CA VAL A 178 13.22 -10.81 18.46
C VAL A 178 13.66 -11.40 19.81
N PRO A 179 13.81 -12.73 19.95
CA PRO A 179 13.62 -13.76 18.92
C PRO A 179 12.19 -14.30 18.79
N GLY A 180 11.22 -13.76 19.55
CA GLY A 180 9.87 -14.33 19.70
C GLY A 180 9.05 -14.44 18.41
N GLY A 181 9.32 -13.55 17.45
CA GLY A 181 8.77 -13.56 16.10
C GLY A 181 7.37 -13.03 15.95
N ARG A 182 6.71 -12.58 17.03
CA ARG A 182 5.44 -11.86 16.94
C ARG A 182 5.60 -10.59 16.10
N VAL A 183 4.59 -10.27 15.32
CA VAL A 183 4.52 -9.01 14.58
C VAL A 183 3.54 -8.10 15.30
N LEU A 184 4.02 -6.92 15.67
CA LEU A 184 3.27 -5.89 16.37
C LEU A 184 3.10 -4.70 15.44
N ASP A 185 1.92 -4.11 15.46
CA ASP A 185 1.65 -2.81 14.89
C ASP A 185 1.85 -1.77 15.97
N TRP A 186 2.74 -0.81 15.71
CA TRP A 186 2.99 0.32 16.59
C TRP A 186 2.46 1.60 15.97
N ASP A 187 1.47 2.19 16.64
CA ASP A 187 0.82 3.44 16.22
C ASP A 187 1.12 4.57 17.22
N PRO A 188 1.89 5.59 16.84
CA PRO A 188 2.17 6.71 17.73
C PRO A 188 0.95 7.59 18.00
N GLU A 189 -0.11 7.54 17.17
CA GLU A 189 -1.33 8.35 17.39
C GLU A 189 -2.16 7.87 18.59
N ASP A 190 -1.95 6.62 19.02
CA ASP A 190 -2.51 6.11 20.27
C ASP A 190 -1.89 6.80 21.51
N LEU A 191 -0.82 7.56 21.32
CA LEU A 191 -0.17 8.34 22.35
C LEU A 191 -0.65 9.80 22.35
N ARG A 192 -0.91 10.30 23.55
CA ARG A 192 -1.17 11.71 23.82
C ARG A 192 -0.03 12.27 24.67
N GLU A 193 0.09 13.59 24.71
CA GLU A 193 1.14 14.30 25.49
C GLU A 193 1.25 13.82 26.95
N HIS A 194 0.14 13.35 27.54
CA HIS A 194 0.05 12.88 28.92
C HIS A 194 -0.28 11.38 29.01
N SER A 195 0.10 10.59 28.00
CA SER A 195 -0.13 9.14 28.00
C SER A 195 0.47 8.47 29.23
N SER A 196 -0.24 7.47 29.75
CA SER A 196 0.26 6.60 30.81
C SER A 196 1.09 5.45 30.25
N GLU A 197 1.84 4.76 31.10
CA GLU A 197 2.53 3.53 30.72
C GLU A 197 1.57 2.48 30.13
N ALA A 198 0.34 2.40 30.64
CA ALA A 198 -0.68 1.52 30.07
C ALA A 198 -1.12 1.94 28.66
N ALA A 199 -1.09 3.24 28.34
CA ALA A 199 -1.34 3.72 26.97
C ALA A 199 -0.18 3.37 26.04
N TRP A 200 1.07 3.50 26.53
CA TRP A 200 2.26 3.05 25.81
C TRP A 200 2.23 1.56 25.48
N GLN A 201 1.84 0.70 26.42
CA GLN A 201 1.72 -0.74 26.13
C GLN A 201 0.60 -1.04 25.12
N ARG A 202 -0.49 -0.26 25.11
CA ARG A 202 -1.59 -0.43 24.14
C ARG A 202 -1.28 0.11 22.75
N SER A 203 -0.34 1.03 22.59
CA SER A 203 0.09 1.49 21.26
C SER A 203 0.82 0.40 20.47
N PHE A 204 1.12 -0.75 21.09
CA PHE A 204 1.58 -1.96 20.41
C PHE A 204 0.44 -2.97 20.37
N SER A 205 -0.03 -3.33 19.17
CA SER A 205 -1.08 -4.32 18.98
C SER A 205 -0.57 -5.50 18.16
N GLU A 206 -0.88 -6.73 18.55
CA GLU A 206 -0.45 -7.91 17.80
C GLU A 206 -1.25 -8.04 16.50
N VAL A 207 -0.54 -8.11 15.37
CA VAL A 207 -1.16 -8.35 14.04
C VAL A 207 -0.95 -9.77 13.56
N ALA A 208 0.10 -10.44 14.04
CA ALA A 208 0.33 -11.86 13.78
C ALA A 208 1.16 -12.51 14.88
N ALA A 209 0.80 -13.75 15.21
CA ALA A 209 1.52 -14.55 16.18
C ALA A 209 2.97 -14.88 15.75
N THR A 210 3.24 -14.90 14.44
CA THR A 210 4.59 -15.11 13.89
C THR A 210 4.81 -14.31 12.60
N ALA A 211 6.05 -13.92 12.33
CA ALA A 211 6.47 -13.29 11.08
C ALA A 211 6.18 -14.17 9.85
N GLU A 212 6.24 -15.50 10.00
CA GLU A 212 5.87 -16.45 8.95
C GLU A 212 4.38 -16.37 8.62
N ALA A 213 3.51 -16.37 9.63
CA ALA A 213 2.07 -16.25 9.43
C ALA A 213 1.72 -14.90 8.77
N TRP A 214 2.39 -13.83 9.19
CA TRP A 214 2.23 -12.50 8.62
C TRP A 214 2.61 -12.45 7.13
N LEU A 215 3.80 -12.92 6.77
CA LEU A 215 4.26 -12.97 5.38
C LEU A 215 3.41 -13.93 4.52
N THR A 216 2.94 -15.04 5.10
CA THR A 216 2.06 -16.00 4.43
C THR A 216 0.70 -15.39 4.11
N ALA A 217 0.12 -14.65 5.06
CA ALA A 217 -1.14 -13.94 4.87
C ALA A 217 -0.98 -12.87 3.77
N TRP A 218 0.10 -12.08 3.84
CA TRP A 218 0.39 -11.06 2.85
C TRP A 218 0.57 -11.63 1.44
N VAL A 219 1.41 -12.65 1.25
CA VAL A 219 1.68 -13.16 -0.10
C VAL A 219 0.44 -13.80 -0.75
N GLY A 220 -0.55 -14.20 0.06
CA GLY A 220 -1.87 -14.65 -0.39
C GLY A 220 -2.94 -13.56 -0.49
N SER A 221 -2.66 -12.34 -0.03
CA SER A 221 -3.62 -11.22 -0.09
C SER A 221 -3.81 -10.72 -1.52
N ARG A 222 -4.91 -10.01 -1.75
CA ARG A 222 -5.07 -9.21 -2.97
C ARG A 222 -4.32 -7.89 -2.84
N THR A 223 -3.87 -7.34 -3.96
CA THR A 223 -3.30 -5.98 -4.00
C THR A 223 -4.42 -4.93 -3.94
N GLN A 224 -4.11 -3.71 -3.53
CA GLN A 224 -5.09 -2.61 -3.53
C GLN A 224 -5.68 -2.35 -4.93
N ALA A 225 -4.88 -2.54 -5.99
CA ALA A 225 -5.34 -2.43 -7.37
C ALA A 225 -6.37 -3.51 -7.72
N GLU A 226 -6.10 -4.77 -7.35
CA GLU A 226 -7.05 -5.89 -7.52
C GLU A 226 -8.36 -5.62 -6.75
N GLU A 227 -8.27 -5.13 -5.51
CA GLU A 227 -9.46 -4.81 -4.71
C GLU A 227 -10.28 -3.65 -5.29
N THR A 228 -9.59 -2.62 -5.79
CA THR A 228 -10.24 -1.46 -6.42
C THR A 228 -10.90 -1.84 -7.74
N ALA A 229 -10.24 -2.66 -8.56
CA ALA A 229 -10.81 -3.17 -9.80
C ALA A 229 -12.09 -4.00 -9.54
N ASP A 230 -12.04 -4.89 -8.54
CA ASP A 230 -13.21 -5.66 -8.12
C ASP A 230 -14.35 -4.78 -7.60
N MET A 231 -14.03 -3.75 -6.82
CA MET A 231 -15.01 -2.79 -6.32
C MET A 231 -15.69 -2.04 -7.47
N LEU A 232 -14.90 -1.55 -8.45
CA LEU A 232 -15.41 -0.86 -9.63
C LEU A 232 -16.28 -1.79 -10.48
N ALA A 233 -15.85 -3.02 -10.71
CA ALA A 233 -16.63 -4.02 -11.44
C ALA A 233 -17.98 -4.28 -10.77
N ARG A 234 -18.01 -4.45 -9.44
CA ARG A 234 -19.25 -4.61 -8.67
C ARG A 234 -20.15 -3.39 -8.77
N SER A 235 -19.59 -2.18 -8.67
CA SER A 235 -20.36 -0.94 -8.79
C SER A 235 -21.01 -0.80 -10.17
N GLN A 236 -20.28 -1.13 -11.24
CA GLN A 236 -20.79 -1.09 -12.61
C GLN A 236 -21.96 -2.07 -12.80
N VAL A 237 -21.84 -3.29 -12.27
CA VAL A 237 -22.92 -4.28 -12.31
C VAL A 237 -24.17 -3.79 -11.56
N GLU A 238 -24.00 -3.21 -10.37
CA GLU A 238 -25.11 -2.68 -9.59
C GLU A 238 -25.76 -1.43 -10.21
N GLU A 239 -24.98 -0.56 -10.85
CA GLU A 239 -25.51 0.58 -11.60
C GLU A 239 -26.27 0.12 -12.85
N ALA A 240 -25.76 -0.88 -13.57
CA ALA A 240 -26.45 -1.47 -14.71
C ALA A 240 -27.78 -2.10 -14.27
N ARG A 241 -27.80 -2.84 -13.14
CA ARG A 241 -29.02 -3.39 -12.54
C ARG A 241 -30.03 -2.31 -12.16
N ARG A 242 -29.59 -1.25 -11.47
CA ARG A 242 -30.45 -0.11 -11.10
C ARG A 242 -31.01 0.61 -12.33
N SER A 243 -30.17 0.84 -13.33
CA SER A 243 -30.58 1.46 -14.59
C SER A 243 -31.60 0.61 -15.34
N ARG A 244 -31.37 -0.72 -15.42
CA ARG A 244 -32.33 -1.67 -16.00
C ARG A 244 -33.67 -1.64 -15.26
N ALA A 245 -33.66 -1.66 -13.92
CA ALA A 245 -34.88 -1.58 -13.12
C ALA A 245 -35.63 -0.25 -13.31
N ALA A 246 -34.89 0.87 -13.40
CA ALA A 246 -35.48 2.18 -13.66
C ALA A 246 -36.15 2.26 -15.04
N ILE A 247 -35.49 1.77 -16.09
CA ILE A 247 -36.06 1.73 -17.46
C ILE A 247 -37.26 0.78 -17.54
N ALA A 248 -37.21 -0.35 -16.83
CA ALA A 248 -38.35 -1.27 -16.75
C ALA A 248 -39.57 -0.62 -16.09
N ALA A 249 -39.36 0.23 -15.08
CA ALA A 249 -40.42 0.97 -14.39
C ALA A 249 -41.00 2.15 -15.19
N MET A 250 -40.36 2.58 -16.28
CA MET A 250 -40.87 3.65 -17.15
C MET A 250 -42.12 3.24 -17.92
N THR A 251 -42.93 4.21 -18.32
CA THR A 251 -44.04 3.98 -19.26
C THR A 251 -43.51 3.78 -20.69
N PRO A 252 -44.28 3.14 -21.59
CA PRO A 252 -43.91 3.02 -23.01
C PRO A 252 -43.61 4.37 -23.67
N GLU A 253 -44.37 5.41 -23.35
CA GLU A 253 -44.18 6.77 -23.86
C GLU A 253 -42.85 7.39 -23.39
N GLN A 254 -42.47 7.14 -22.14
CA GLN A 254 -41.19 7.59 -21.58
C GLN A 254 -40.02 6.86 -22.25
N ARG A 255 -40.12 5.54 -22.46
CA ARG A 255 -39.11 4.76 -23.20
C ARG A 255 -39.00 5.20 -24.67
N ALA A 256 -40.13 5.48 -25.33
CA ALA A 256 -40.15 5.97 -26.71
C ALA A 256 -39.46 7.34 -26.84
N LYS A 257 -39.60 8.24 -25.85
CA LYS A 257 -38.86 9.52 -25.80
C LYS A 257 -37.35 9.33 -25.66
N MET A 258 -36.90 8.21 -25.08
CA MET A 258 -35.49 7.81 -25.01
C MET A 258 -35.01 7.05 -26.25
N GLY A 259 -35.86 6.89 -27.27
CA GLY A 259 -35.54 6.15 -28.50
C GLY A 259 -35.50 4.63 -28.30
N LEU A 260 -36.04 4.11 -27.19
CA LEU A 260 -36.08 2.68 -26.91
C LEU A 260 -37.33 2.03 -27.51
N PRO A 261 -37.21 0.82 -28.11
CA PRO A 261 -38.36 0.10 -28.64
C PRO A 261 -39.30 -0.37 -27.51
N GLU A 262 -40.55 -0.63 -27.83
CA GLU A 262 -41.54 -1.07 -26.84
C GLU A 262 -41.27 -2.49 -26.32
N ILE A 263 -40.75 -3.38 -27.19
CA ILE A 263 -40.41 -4.77 -26.89
C ILE A 263 -38.93 -4.99 -27.23
N GLY A 264 -38.20 -5.70 -26.36
CA GLY A 264 -36.81 -6.07 -26.60
C GLY A 264 -35.81 -4.93 -26.42
N TRP A 265 -36.21 -3.84 -25.74
CA TRP A 265 -35.30 -2.74 -25.41
C TRP A 265 -34.15 -3.21 -24.51
N GLU A 266 -34.36 -4.26 -23.72
CA GLU A 266 -33.33 -4.87 -22.88
C GLU A 266 -32.12 -5.29 -23.72
N ARG A 267 -32.36 -5.87 -24.90
CA ARG A 267 -31.31 -6.30 -25.83
C ARG A 267 -30.63 -5.12 -26.53
N VAL A 268 -31.33 -4.00 -26.71
CA VAL A 268 -30.79 -2.78 -27.32
C VAL A 268 -29.91 -2.02 -26.33
N VAL A 269 -30.31 -1.94 -25.06
CA VAL A 269 -29.56 -1.22 -24.01
C VAL A 269 -28.43 -2.08 -23.45
N TRP A 270 -28.63 -3.40 -23.35
CA TRP A 270 -27.74 -4.28 -22.58
C TRP A 270 -27.28 -5.54 -23.33
N GLY A 271 -27.65 -5.71 -24.60
CA GLY A 271 -27.14 -6.85 -25.39
C GLY A 271 -25.62 -6.76 -25.57
N GLY A 272 -24.91 -7.79 -25.09
CA GLY A 272 -23.45 -7.91 -25.27
C GLY A 272 -22.57 -7.48 -24.09
N ILE A 273 -23.14 -7.06 -22.95
CA ILE A 273 -22.38 -6.75 -21.72
C ILE A 273 -22.38 -7.88 -20.67
N GLY A 274 -22.80 -9.10 -21.04
CA GLY A 274 -22.71 -10.28 -20.16
C GLY A 274 -23.66 -10.26 -18.96
N LEU A 275 -24.73 -9.45 -19.00
CA LEU A 275 -25.78 -9.38 -17.98
C LEU A 275 -27.06 -10.13 -18.39
N ASP A 276 -27.00 -10.94 -19.45
CA ASP A 276 -28.12 -11.73 -19.92
C ASP A 276 -28.37 -12.90 -18.93
N GLU A 277 -29.56 -12.94 -18.35
CA GLU A 277 -29.99 -14.01 -17.45
C GLU A 277 -30.06 -15.34 -18.21
N GLY A 278 -29.04 -16.19 -18.08
CA GLY A 278 -29.07 -17.53 -18.65
C GLY A 278 -27.73 -18.24 -18.90
N GLU A 279 -26.59 -17.54 -18.90
CA GLU A 279 -25.29 -18.21 -19.04
C GLU A 279 -24.69 -18.54 -17.67
N PRO A 280 -24.51 -19.83 -17.31
CA PRO A 280 -23.71 -20.19 -16.14
C PRO A 280 -22.27 -19.75 -16.41
N GLY A 281 -21.73 -18.88 -15.55
CA GLY A 281 -20.36 -18.38 -15.65
C GLY A 281 -19.36 -19.53 -15.73
N GLY A 282 -18.59 -19.54 -16.83
CA GLY A 282 -17.41 -20.38 -17.02
C GLY A 282 -16.14 -19.66 -16.58
#